data_AF-A0A8S1QDB1-F1
#
_entry.id   AF-A0A8S1QDB1-F1
#
_cell.length_a   1.000
_cell.length_b   1.000
_cell.length_c   1.000
_cell.angle_alpha   90.00
_cell.angle_beta   90.00
_cell.angle_gamma   90.00
#
_symmetry.space_group_name_H-M   'P 1'
#
loop_
_entity.id
_entity.type
_entity.pdbx_description
1 polymer ?
#
loop_
_entity_poly.entity_id
_entity_poly.type
_entity_poly.pdbx_seq_one_letter_code
_entity_poly.pdbx_strand_id
1 'polypeptide(L)'
;MSFNISNRLRPQTAYLMSQQDLRSGKYTQNDQQVINKLLDKNSNYFEHIKDQCVCGLCICGGCKCGLERLKEQQGMPMKSQYQQEYFEKQPQRMKSISQLPSYKDDYTMKFETTQRLDFKDPKQRPQTSYKPEQPRFIQPFHAGSTYQLTHIQMPENERVNIIPQNHPTVMKDLKFLGSSEYKRNFSGTPITRQKNLIFGAHSSFGNPINPGLPFFGQTTSSRAFKPFKAKKTRPTKTNTQVQSVPTFDGQFSTITKLDFGDKSLQICPAKAILNSKKHSNHSGF
;
A
#
# COMPACT_ATOMS: atom_id res chain seq x y z
N MET A 1 21.23 -18.65 26.65
CA MET A 1 21.49 -17.25 27.04
C MET A 1 20.63 -16.93 28.24
N SER A 2 21.28 -16.79 29.39
CA SER A 2 20.65 -16.62 30.70
C SER A 2 20.22 -15.16 30.87
N PHE A 3 18.91 -14.91 30.99
CA PHE A 3 18.40 -13.57 31.29
C PHE A 3 18.60 -13.27 32.78
N ASN A 4 19.66 -12.52 33.07
CA ASN A 4 19.85 -11.81 34.32
C ASN A 4 18.78 -10.70 34.40
N ILE A 5 17.71 -10.96 35.15
CA ILE A 5 16.78 -9.93 35.62
C ILE A 5 17.35 -9.42 36.94
N SER A 6 18.28 -8.48 36.83
CA SER A 6 18.92 -7.82 37.96
C SER A 6 17.95 -6.80 38.58
N ASN A 7 17.62 -7.03 39.84
CA ASN A 7 17.47 -6.02 40.90
C ASN A 7 16.46 -4.89 40.66
N ARG A 8 15.19 -5.18 40.94
CA ARG A 8 14.35 -4.23 41.68
C ARG A 8 14.28 -4.69 43.13
N LEU A 9 15.17 -4.15 43.95
CA LEU A 9 15.06 -4.16 45.41
C LEU A 9 13.74 -3.45 45.78
N ARG A 10 12.66 -4.22 45.89
CA ARG A 10 11.46 -3.80 46.63
C ARG A 10 11.70 -4.11 48.10
N PRO A 11 11.29 -3.24 49.03
CA PRO A 11 11.41 -3.49 50.47
C PRO A 11 10.43 -4.59 50.86
N GLN A 12 10.87 -5.85 50.80
CA GLN A 12 10.06 -7.01 51.23
C GLN A 12 10.06 -7.20 52.76
N THR A 13 10.66 -6.31 53.54
CA THR A 13 10.84 -6.54 54.99
C THR A 13 9.75 -5.97 55.89
N ALA A 14 8.67 -5.38 55.35
CA ALA A 14 7.69 -4.67 56.20
C ALA A 14 6.38 -5.40 56.49
N TYR A 15 5.99 -6.47 55.79
CA TYR A 15 4.63 -7.01 55.94
C TYR A 15 4.53 -8.53 55.82
N LEU A 16 5.12 -9.21 56.81
CA LEU A 16 4.70 -10.55 57.23
C LEU A 16 3.99 -10.43 58.59
N MET A 17 3.09 -9.45 58.77
CA MET A 17 2.02 -9.62 59.77
C MET A 17 1.03 -10.62 59.19
N SER A 18 1.18 -11.86 59.62
CA SER A 18 0.28 -12.94 59.23
C SER A 18 -1.12 -12.60 59.72
N GLN A 19 -2.16 -12.94 58.95
CA GLN A 19 -3.54 -12.84 59.45
C GLN A 19 -3.79 -13.65 60.74
N GLN A 20 -2.85 -14.53 61.12
CA GLN A 20 -2.88 -15.24 62.40
C GLN A 20 -2.58 -14.32 63.59
N ASP A 21 -1.73 -13.29 63.42
CA ASP A 21 -1.42 -12.35 64.50
C ASP A 21 -2.60 -11.41 64.82
N LEU A 22 -3.39 -11.02 63.82
CA LEU A 22 -4.65 -10.30 64.01
C LEU A 22 -5.74 -11.14 64.69
N ARG A 23 -5.62 -12.48 64.61
CA ARG A 23 -6.52 -13.43 65.28
C ARG A 23 -6.01 -13.91 66.64
N SER A 24 -4.83 -13.48 67.09
CA SER A 24 -4.13 -13.96 68.30
C SER A 24 -4.76 -13.55 69.65
N GLY A 25 -6.07 -13.25 69.70
CA GLY A 25 -6.83 -13.17 70.95
C GLY A 25 -6.64 -11.91 71.81
N LYS A 26 -5.88 -10.90 71.34
CA LYS A 26 -5.64 -9.65 72.10
C LYS A 26 -6.64 -8.52 71.85
N TYR A 27 -7.60 -8.71 70.95
CA TYR A 27 -8.59 -7.70 70.56
C TYR A 27 -9.96 -8.05 71.12
N THR A 28 -10.71 -7.05 71.61
CA THR A 28 -12.07 -7.28 72.09
C THR A 28 -12.99 -7.70 70.92
N GLN A 29 -14.09 -8.39 71.23
CA GLN A 29 -15.04 -8.85 70.21
C GLN A 29 -15.57 -7.70 69.33
N ASN A 30 -15.70 -6.51 69.91
CA ASN A 30 -16.09 -5.29 69.20
C ASN A 30 -15.00 -4.80 68.23
N ASP A 31 -13.73 -4.84 68.64
CA ASP A 31 -12.61 -4.46 67.77
C ASP A 31 -12.52 -5.37 66.55
N GLN A 32 -12.74 -6.67 66.73
CA GLN A 32 -12.76 -7.63 65.61
C GLN A 32 -13.86 -7.33 64.60
N GLN A 33 -15.06 -6.93 65.05
CA GLN A 33 -16.14 -6.53 64.15
C GLN A 33 -15.81 -5.25 63.37
N VAL A 34 -15.16 -4.27 64.01
CA VAL A 34 -14.73 -3.03 63.36
C VAL A 34 -13.64 -3.30 62.32
N ILE A 35 -12.67 -4.15 62.64
CA ILE A 35 -11.60 -4.58 61.74
C ILE A 35 -12.19 -5.29 60.52
N ASN A 36 -13.12 -6.24 60.71
CA ASN A 36 -13.77 -6.94 59.59
C ASN A 36 -14.55 -5.98 58.69
N LYS A 37 -15.30 -5.03 59.27
CA LYS A 37 -16.00 -3.98 58.50
C LYS A 37 -15.03 -3.08 57.71
N LEU A 38 -13.85 -2.79 58.25
CA LEU A 38 -12.82 -2.02 57.56
C LEU A 38 -12.19 -2.80 56.40
N LEU A 39 -11.93 -4.10 56.59
CA LEU A 39 -11.42 -5.00 55.57
C LEU A 39 -12.40 -5.12 54.40
N ASP A 40 -13.69 -5.32 54.69
CA ASP A 40 -14.73 -5.46 53.66
C ASP A 40 -14.93 -4.17 52.86
N LYS A 41 -14.86 -3.01 53.51
CA LYS A 41 -15.03 -1.70 52.85
C LYS A 41 -13.85 -1.28 51.98
N ASN A 42 -12.66 -1.83 52.26
CA ASN A 42 -11.41 -1.45 51.62
C ASN A 42 -10.72 -2.63 50.95
N SER A 43 -11.49 -3.60 50.45
CA SER A 43 -10.97 -4.82 49.83
C SER A 43 -9.93 -4.52 48.73
N ASN A 44 -10.27 -3.63 47.80
CA ASN A 44 -9.40 -3.21 46.70
C ASN A 44 -8.04 -2.61 47.17
N TYR A 45 -8.05 -1.85 48.27
CA TYR A 45 -6.84 -1.26 48.83
C TYR A 45 -5.90 -2.34 49.40
N PHE A 46 -6.46 -3.29 50.15
CA PHE A 46 -5.67 -4.39 50.71
C PHE A 46 -5.21 -5.38 49.63
N GLU A 47 -6.01 -5.63 48.60
CA GLU A 47 -5.58 -6.38 47.40
C GLU A 47 -4.43 -5.68 46.68
N HIS A 48 -4.44 -4.35 46.62
CA HIS A 48 -3.37 -3.56 46.04
C HIS A 48 -2.06 -3.69 46.82
N ILE A 49 -2.11 -3.56 48.16
CA ILE A 49 -0.92 -3.72 49.02
C ILE A 49 -0.34 -5.13 48.91
N LYS A 50 -1.18 -6.16 48.76
CA LYS A 50 -0.75 -7.56 48.61
C LYS A 50 -0.20 -7.91 47.21
N ASP A 51 -0.06 -6.92 46.31
CA ASP A 51 0.26 -7.13 44.89
C ASP A 51 -0.75 -8.05 44.14
N GLN A 52 -1.92 -8.33 44.73
CA GLN A 52 -2.99 -9.14 44.11
C GLN A 52 -3.93 -8.31 43.23
N CYS A 53 -3.72 -7.00 43.17
CA CYS A 53 -4.46 -6.11 42.28
C CYS A 53 -4.01 -6.26 40.82
N VAL A 54 -4.88 -5.84 39.89
CA VAL A 54 -4.65 -5.82 38.43
C VAL A 54 -3.31 -5.18 38.05
N CYS A 55 -2.87 -4.15 38.78
CA CYS A 55 -1.60 -3.48 38.53
C CYS A 55 -0.37 -4.29 38.98
N GLY A 56 -0.49 -5.14 40.02
CA GLY A 56 0.58 -6.07 40.44
C GLY A 56 0.81 -7.19 39.42
N LEU A 57 -0.25 -7.59 38.70
CA LEU A 57 -0.19 -8.59 37.63
C LEU A 57 0.30 -8.04 36.28
N CYS A 58 0.45 -6.73 36.09
CA CYS A 58 0.87 -6.18 34.80
C CYS A 58 2.38 -6.28 34.58
N ILE A 59 2.75 -7.03 33.55
CA ILE A 59 4.11 -7.12 33.01
C ILE A 59 4.43 -5.90 32.12
N CYS A 60 3.39 -5.20 31.68
CA CYS A 60 3.40 -4.14 30.69
C CYS A 60 3.82 -2.74 31.17
N GLY A 61 3.87 -2.50 32.48
CA GLY A 61 4.00 -1.16 33.08
C GLY A 61 2.85 -0.17 32.84
N GLY A 62 1.91 -0.46 31.95
CA GLY A 62 0.82 0.44 31.54
C GLY A 62 -0.49 0.32 32.32
N CYS A 63 -0.77 -0.82 32.98
CA CYS A 63 -2.00 -0.99 33.75
C CYS A 63 -1.81 -0.44 35.16
N LYS A 64 -2.27 0.80 35.38
CA LYS A 64 -2.26 1.44 36.69
C LYS A 64 -3.65 1.33 37.32
N CYS A 65 -3.69 0.83 38.54
CA CYS A 65 -4.81 0.99 39.44
C CYS A 65 -4.83 2.45 39.92
N GLY A 66 -6.02 3.06 40.07
CA GLY A 66 -6.12 4.33 40.78
C GLY A 66 -5.56 4.14 42.18
N LEU A 67 -4.80 5.12 42.69
CA LEU A 67 -4.35 5.13 44.09
C LEU A 67 -5.60 5.23 44.98
N GLU A 68 -6.24 4.10 45.24
CA GLU A 68 -7.32 4.03 46.22
C GLU A 68 -6.66 4.25 47.57
N ARG A 69 -6.97 5.38 48.19
CA ARG A 69 -6.59 5.63 49.58
C ARG A 69 -7.53 4.82 50.46
N LEU A 70 -7.03 4.34 51.59
CA LEU A 70 -7.86 3.71 52.62
C LEU A 70 -9.03 4.66 52.94
N LYS A 71 -10.26 4.21 52.68
CA LYS A 71 -11.47 4.92 53.09
C LYS A 71 -11.62 4.68 54.58
N GLU A 72 -10.96 5.53 55.36
CA GLU A 72 -11.16 5.54 56.79
C GLU A 72 -12.61 5.89 57.07
N GLN A 73 -13.32 4.99 57.75
CA GLN A 73 -14.49 5.40 58.51
C GLN A 73 -14.00 6.16 59.74
N GLN A 74 -13.48 7.37 59.52
CA GLN A 74 -13.49 8.33 60.58
C GLN A 74 -14.97 8.68 60.79
N GLY A 75 -15.61 8.01 61.76
CA GLY A 75 -16.71 8.66 62.45
C GLY A 75 -16.20 10.04 62.79
N MET A 76 -16.91 11.09 62.34
CA MET A 76 -16.47 12.47 62.44
C MET A 76 -15.76 12.64 63.77
N PRO A 77 -14.46 13.01 63.80
CA PRO A 77 -13.79 13.22 65.07
C PRO A 77 -14.69 14.14 65.85
N MET A 78 -15.12 13.70 67.04
CA MET A 78 -15.95 14.51 67.92
C MET A 78 -15.20 15.82 68.09
N LYS A 79 -15.61 16.86 67.34
CA LYS A 79 -14.95 18.16 67.37
C LYS A 79 -15.05 18.60 68.81
N SER A 80 -13.92 18.88 69.44
CA SER A 80 -13.95 19.46 70.78
C SER A 80 -14.81 20.71 70.74
N GLN A 81 -15.49 21.03 71.84
CA GLN A 81 -16.38 22.18 71.90
C GLN A 81 -15.66 23.47 71.44
N TYR A 82 -14.37 23.59 71.76
CA TYR A 82 -13.49 24.64 71.25
C TYR A 82 -13.41 24.72 69.71
N GLN A 83 -13.25 23.59 69.01
CA GLN A 83 -13.23 23.55 67.54
C GLN A 83 -14.59 23.81 66.91
N GLN A 84 -15.69 23.66 67.65
CA GLN A 84 -17.03 24.02 67.19
C GLN A 84 -17.28 25.53 67.34
N GLU A 85 -16.80 26.14 68.42
CA GLU A 85 -16.99 27.56 68.72
C GLU A 85 -15.98 28.46 67.99
N TYR A 86 -14.76 27.98 67.75
CA TYR A 86 -13.69 28.71 67.08
C TYR A 86 -13.38 28.11 65.71
N PHE A 87 -14.32 28.22 64.77
CA PHE A 87 -13.99 28.08 63.36
C PHE A 87 -13.39 29.40 62.86
N GLU A 88 -12.35 29.30 62.03
CA GLU A 88 -11.72 30.44 61.39
C GLU A 88 -12.77 31.18 60.56
N LYS A 89 -13.29 32.29 61.09
CA LYS A 89 -14.26 33.13 60.39
C LYS A 89 -13.55 33.65 59.14
N GLN A 90 -13.96 33.19 57.96
CA GLN A 90 -13.38 33.70 56.73
C GLN A 90 -13.46 35.22 56.74
N PRO A 91 -12.34 35.94 56.58
CA PRO A 91 -12.38 37.38 56.51
C PRO A 91 -13.32 37.74 55.36
N GLN A 92 -14.34 38.56 55.63
CA GLN A 92 -15.21 39.07 54.60
C GLN A 92 -14.33 39.71 53.52
N ARG A 93 -14.32 39.12 52.33
CA ARG A 93 -13.61 39.65 51.18
C ARG A 93 -14.07 41.09 50.95
N MET A 94 -13.23 42.05 51.33
CA MET A 94 -13.40 43.40 50.85
C MET A 94 -13.35 43.33 49.32
N LYS A 95 -14.34 43.97 48.68
CA LYS A 95 -14.45 44.02 47.22
C LYS A 95 -13.12 44.53 46.66
N SER A 96 -12.41 43.64 45.97
CA SER A 96 -11.12 43.95 45.35
C SER A 96 -11.30 45.14 44.42
N ILE A 97 -10.50 46.18 44.64
CA ILE A 97 -10.34 47.31 43.72
C ILE A 97 -10.09 46.74 42.32
N SER A 98 -10.85 47.30 41.37
CA SER A 98 -10.91 46.92 39.97
C SER A 98 -9.54 46.65 39.38
N GLN A 99 -9.45 45.49 38.73
CA GLN A 99 -8.33 45.00 37.94
C GLN A 99 -7.67 46.13 37.15
N LEU A 100 -6.41 46.44 37.49
CA LEU A 100 -5.52 47.16 36.58
C LEU A 100 -5.46 46.39 35.26
N PRO A 101 -5.50 47.07 34.11
CA PRO A 101 -5.43 46.40 32.81
C PRO A 101 -4.13 45.60 32.74
N SER A 102 -4.27 44.27 32.65
CA SER A 102 -3.15 43.37 32.43
C SER A 102 -2.52 43.75 31.09
N TYR A 103 -1.25 44.14 31.14
CA TYR A 103 -0.44 44.38 29.96
C TYR A 103 -0.46 43.11 29.09
N LYS A 104 -1.00 43.23 27.88
CA LYS A 104 -0.97 42.18 26.87
C LYS A 104 0.25 42.45 26.00
N ASP A 105 1.27 41.60 26.12
CA ASP A 105 2.35 41.57 25.15
C ASP A 105 1.79 41.02 23.82
N ASP A 106 1.40 41.93 22.92
CA ASP A 106 1.00 41.59 21.54
C ASP A 106 2.21 41.18 20.66
N TYR A 107 3.41 41.13 21.23
CA TYR A 107 4.61 40.66 20.56
C TYR A 107 4.87 39.19 20.89
N THR A 108 4.13 38.29 20.24
CA THR A 108 4.55 36.89 20.16
C THR A 108 5.81 36.82 19.30
N MET A 109 6.98 36.96 19.93
CA MET A 109 8.27 36.68 19.32
C MET A 109 8.23 35.25 18.80
N LYS A 110 8.28 35.09 17.47
CA LYS A 110 8.37 33.77 16.85
C LYS A 110 9.77 33.23 17.10
N PHE A 111 9.91 32.39 18.11
CA PHE A 111 11.15 31.64 18.37
C PHE A 111 11.29 30.50 17.36
N GLU A 112 11.58 30.85 16.11
CA GLU A 112 11.98 29.89 15.07
C GLU A 112 13.47 30.07 14.82
N THR A 113 14.24 29.01 15.02
CA THR A 113 15.67 28.99 14.67
C THR A 113 15.80 28.69 13.17
N THR A 114 16.84 29.23 12.53
CA THR A 114 17.15 28.93 11.12
C THR A 114 17.26 27.43 10.88
N GLN A 115 17.84 26.69 11.82
CA GLN A 115 17.91 25.22 11.78
C GLN A 115 16.53 24.54 11.66
N ARG A 116 15.49 25.05 12.31
CA ARG A 116 14.14 24.47 12.21
C ARG A 116 13.48 24.77 10.85
N LEU A 117 13.84 25.89 10.22
CA LEU A 117 13.35 26.23 8.89
C LEU A 117 14.09 25.46 7.79
N ASP A 118 15.40 25.26 7.96
CA ASP A 118 16.28 24.66 6.96
C ASP A 118 16.20 23.12 6.95
N PHE A 119 15.99 22.50 8.12
CA PHE A 119 15.95 21.03 8.27
C PHE A 119 14.52 20.51 8.47
N LYS A 120 13.58 20.93 7.62
CA LYS A 120 12.27 20.28 7.55
C LYS A 120 12.45 18.89 6.96
N ASP A 121 11.93 17.87 7.64
CA ASP A 121 12.03 16.48 7.19
C ASP A 121 11.69 16.36 5.70
N PRO A 122 12.67 16.01 4.84
CA PRO A 122 12.39 15.84 3.43
C PRO A 122 11.37 14.72 3.33
N LYS A 123 10.20 15.02 2.75
CA LYS A 123 9.12 14.03 2.53
C LYS A 123 9.77 12.78 1.96
N GLN A 124 9.80 11.71 2.76
CA GLN A 124 10.37 10.44 2.35
C GLN A 124 9.62 10.00 1.10
N ARG A 125 10.25 10.16 -0.07
CA ARG A 125 9.72 9.58 -1.29
C ARG A 125 9.73 8.07 -1.05
N PRO A 126 8.60 7.37 -1.29
CA PRO A 126 8.58 5.93 -1.15
C PRO A 126 9.73 5.37 -1.97
N GLN A 127 10.62 4.61 -1.33
CA GLN A 127 11.69 3.93 -2.04
C GLN A 127 11.02 3.03 -3.07
N THR A 128 11.10 3.42 -4.34
CA THR A 128 10.74 2.54 -5.43
C THR A 128 11.72 1.39 -5.32
N SER A 129 11.23 0.23 -4.91
CA SER A 129 12.04 -0.98 -4.82
C SER A 129 12.68 -1.18 -6.18
N TYR A 130 13.98 -0.94 -6.28
CA TYR A 130 14.76 -1.26 -7.47
C TYR A 130 14.66 -2.77 -7.64
N LYS A 131 13.74 -3.21 -8.49
CA LYS A 131 13.64 -4.62 -8.87
C LYS A 131 14.80 -4.84 -9.85
N PRO A 132 15.83 -5.62 -9.49
CA PRO A 132 16.86 -5.97 -10.46
C PRO A 132 16.15 -6.65 -11.63
N GLU A 133 16.42 -6.18 -12.85
CA GLU A 133 15.90 -6.83 -14.05
C GLU A 133 16.39 -8.28 -14.03
N GLN A 134 15.47 -9.22 -13.88
CA GLN A 134 15.83 -10.63 -13.92
C GLN A 134 16.41 -10.92 -15.30
N PRO A 135 17.60 -11.56 -15.39
CA PRO A 135 18.18 -11.92 -16.67
C PRO A 135 17.20 -12.86 -17.37
N ARG A 136 16.58 -12.39 -18.44
CA ARG A 136 15.75 -13.24 -19.28
C ARG A 136 16.67 -14.19 -20.00
N PHE A 137 16.73 -15.43 -19.55
CA PHE A 137 17.41 -16.50 -20.24
C PHE A 137 16.61 -16.85 -21.51
N ILE A 138 16.90 -16.13 -22.60
CA ILE A 138 16.31 -16.41 -23.90
C ILE A 138 17.10 -17.59 -24.47
N GLN A 139 16.58 -18.81 -24.31
CA GLN A 139 17.09 -19.94 -25.08
C GLN A 139 16.84 -19.66 -26.57
N PRO A 140 17.84 -19.75 -27.45
CA PRO A 140 17.65 -19.61 -28.88
C PRO A 140 16.78 -20.78 -29.36
N PHE A 141 15.49 -20.52 -29.52
CA PHE A 141 14.56 -21.44 -30.15
C PHE A 141 14.70 -21.28 -31.66
N HIS A 142 15.40 -22.22 -32.30
CA HIS A 142 15.52 -22.27 -33.75
C HIS A 142 14.21 -22.77 -34.37
N ALA A 143 13.20 -21.90 -34.40
CA ALA A 143 11.88 -22.17 -34.99
C ALA A 143 11.84 -21.99 -36.52
N GLY A 144 12.93 -21.50 -37.12
CA GLY A 144 12.99 -21.19 -38.54
C GLY A 144 13.18 -22.45 -39.37
N SER A 145 12.33 -22.63 -40.37
CA SER A 145 12.63 -23.61 -41.43
C SER A 145 13.84 -23.14 -42.25
N THR A 146 14.56 -24.07 -42.86
CA THR A 146 15.69 -23.75 -43.77
C THR A 146 15.27 -22.82 -44.91
N TYR A 147 14.01 -22.90 -45.36
CA TYR A 147 13.43 -22.00 -46.34
C TYR A 147 13.41 -20.54 -45.85
N GLN A 148 13.00 -20.33 -44.60
CA GLN A 148 12.91 -19.00 -44.00
C GLN A 148 14.27 -18.35 -43.76
N LEU A 149 15.32 -19.15 -43.57
CA LEU A 149 16.72 -18.70 -43.46
C LEU A 149 17.33 -18.35 -44.82
N THR A 150 16.92 -19.03 -45.88
CA THR A 150 17.51 -18.88 -47.23
C THR A 150 16.75 -17.90 -48.13
N HIS A 151 15.47 -17.68 -47.87
CA HIS A 151 14.58 -16.81 -48.65
C HIS A 151 14.15 -15.59 -47.84
N ILE A 152 15.08 -15.03 -47.06
CA ILE A 152 14.88 -13.71 -46.46
C ILE A 152 14.76 -12.72 -47.62
N GLN A 153 13.72 -11.87 -47.58
CA GLN A 153 13.56 -10.80 -48.56
C GLN A 153 14.84 -9.95 -48.54
N MET A 154 15.67 -10.11 -49.56
CA MET A 154 16.83 -9.26 -49.74
C MET A 154 16.31 -7.84 -49.85
N PRO A 155 16.90 -6.87 -49.11
CA PRO A 155 16.50 -5.48 -49.25
C PRO A 155 16.57 -5.13 -50.73
N GLU A 156 15.49 -4.57 -51.25
CA GLU A 156 15.44 -4.13 -52.64
C GLU A 156 16.56 -3.10 -52.78
N ASN A 157 17.66 -3.49 -53.45
CA ASN A 157 18.81 -2.61 -53.66
C ASN A 157 18.25 -1.30 -54.20
N GLU A 158 18.62 -0.18 -53.56
CA GLU A 158 18.24 1.14 -54.04
C GLU A 158 18.53 1.17 -55.53
N ARG A 159 17.45 1.27 -56.32
CA ARG A 159 17.57 1.34 -57.76
C ARG A 159 18.36 2.62 -57.99
N VAL A 160 19.63 2.47 -58.38
CA VAL A 160 20.41 3.58 -58.90
C VAL A 160 19.56 4.13 -60.02
N ASN A 161 19.02 5.33 -59.83
CA ASN A 161 18.24 6.02 -60.85
C ASN A 161 19.22 6.31 -61.98
N ILE A 162 19.36 5.35 -62.90
CA ILE A 162 20.01 5.56 -64.18
C ILE A 162 19.17 6.65 -64.81
N ILE A 163 19.74 7.86 -64.84
CA ILE A 163 19.14 9.01 -65.49
C ILE A 163 18.72 8.53 -66.88
N PRO A 164 17.43 8.56 -67.24
CA PRO A 164 17.00 8.07 -68.53
C PRO A 164 17.79 8.81 -69.61
N GLN A 165 18.29 8.10 -70.62
CA GLN A 165 19.08 8.66 -71.73
C GLN A 165 18.37 9.83 -72.47
N ASN A 166 17.10 10.07 -72.17
CA ASN A 166 16.29 11.16 -72.68
C ASN A 166 16.37 12.42 -71.81
N HIS A 167 17.53 12.76 -71.24
CA HIS A 167 17.71 14.12 -70.74
C HIS A 167 17.86 15.04 -71.96
N PRO A 168 16.91 15.96 -72.24
CA PRO A 168 17.01 16.82 -73.40
C PRO A 168 18.25 17.70 -73.24
N THR A 169 19.27 17.48 -74.07
CA THR A 169 20.46 18.33 -74.16
C THR A 169 20.16 19.69 -74.77
N VAL A 170 18.95 19.89 -75.28
CA VAL A 170 18.48 21.12 -75.90
C VAL A 170 17.77 21.98 -74.86
N MET A 171 18.33 23.16 -74.58
CA MET A 171 17.68 24.20 -73.76
C MET A 171 16.40 24.66 -74.46
N LYS A 172 15.24 24.29 -73.90
CA LYS A 172 13.92 24.62 -74.47
C LYS A 172 13.62 26.12 -74.48
N ASP A 173 14.33 26.90 -73.66
CA ASP A 173 14.08 28.34 -73.49
C ASP A 173 14.82 29.21 -74.50
N LEU A 174 15.73 28.64 -75.29
CA LEU A 174 16.32 29.36 -76.43
C LEU A 174 15.33 29.34 -77.60
N LYS A 175 14.52 30.41 -77.73
CA LYS A 175 13.69 30.61 -78.90
C LYS A 175 14.57 30.78 -80.14
N PHE A 176 14.50 29.84 -81.06
CA PHE A 176 15.11 29.96 -82.38
C PHE A 176 14.41 31.08 -83.16
N LEU A 177 15.10 32.20 -83.38
CA LEU A 177 14.56 33.40 -84.04
C LEU A 177 14.50 33.29 -85.57
N GLY A 178 14.89 32.15 -86.16
CA GLY A 178 14.80 31.94 -87.60
C GLY A 178 13.38 31.54 -88.02
N SER A 179 12.69 32.42 -88.76
CA SER A 179 11.54 32.02 -89.57
C SER A 179 11.95 31.97 -91.03
N SER A 180 11.75 30.82 -91.69
CA SER A 180 11.94 30.72 -93.14
C SER A 180 10.85 31.50 -93.88
N GLU A 181 11.21 32.11 -95.01
CA GLU A 181 10.26 32.89 -95.82
C GLU A 181 9.06 32.06 -96.27
N TYR A 182 9.25 30.76 -96.49
CA TYR A 182 8.16 29.84 -96.82
C TYR A 182 7.07 29.78 -95.73
N LYS A 183 7.47 29.76 -94.44
CA LYS A 183 6.53 29.74 -93.31
C LYS A 183 5.81 31.08 -93.13
N ARG A 184 6.37 32.19 -93.63
CA ARG A 184 5.69 33.49 -93.66
C ARG A 184 4.62 33.57 -94.76
N ASN A 185 4.82 32.84 -95.85
CA ASN A 185 3.99 32.99 -97.05
C ASN A 185 2.92 31.90 -97.23
N PHE A 186 2.99 30.77 -96.51
CA PHE A 186 2.01 29.69 -96.57
C PHE A 186 1.52 29.30 -95.17
N SER A 187 0.54 30.04 -94.64
CA SER A 187 -0.28 29.61 -93.51
C SER A 187 -1.51 28.86 -94.02
N GLY A 188 -1.43 27.53 -94.05
CA GLY A 188 -2.57 26.69 -94.45
C GLY A 188 -3.77 26.92 -93.53
N THR A 189 -4.96 27.08 -94.11
CA THR A 189 -6.22 27.11 -93.37
C THR A 189 -6.55 25.72 -92.82
N PRO A 190 -7.00 25.59 -91.56
CA PRO A 190 -7.25 24.28 -90.95
C PRO A 190 -8.49 23.60 -91.56
N ILE A 191 -8.31 22.36 -92.01
CA ILE A 191 -9.41 21.49 -92.45
C ILE A 191 -10.13 20.93 -91.21
N THR A 192 -11.44 21.14 -91.14
CA THR A 192 -12.32 20.63 -90.10
C THR A 192 -12.49 19.11 -90.21
N ARG A 193 -11.95 18.35 -89.23
CA ARG A 193 -12.20 16.90 -89.13
C ARG A 193 -13.64 16.66 -88.66
N GLN A 194 -14.44 16.02 -89.51
CA GLN A 194 -15.73 15.45 -89.13
C GLN A 194 -15.52 14.31 -88.13
N LYS A 195 -16.09 14.46 -86.92
CA LYS A 195 -16.26 13.37 -85.95
C LYS A 195 -17.37 12.46 -86.48
N ASN A 196 -17.04 11.24 -86.87
CA ASN A 196 -17.94 10.07 -86.85
C ASN A 196 -17.12 8.83 -87.17
N LEU A 197 -17.00 7.91 -86.21
CA LEU A 197 -16.70 6.46 -86.34
C LEU A 197 -16.58 5.92 -84.91
N ILE A 198 -17.71 5.54 -84.29
CA ILE A 198 -18.19 4.15 -84.18
C ILE A 198 -17.16 3.27 -83.42
N PHE A 199 -17.03 3.46 -82.11
CA PHE A 199 -16.43 2.49 -81.18
C PHE A 199 -17.08 2.61 -79.79
N GLY A 200 -18.42 2.60 -79.75
CA GLY A 200 -19.18 2.77 -78.50
C GLY A 200 -20.53 2.09 -78.52
N ALA A 201 -20.68 0.99 -79.27
CA ALA A 201 -21.88 0.16 -79.22
C ALA A 201 -21.60 -1.10 -78.40
N HIS A 202 -22.31 -1.22 -77.28
CA HIS A 202 -22.28 -2.33 -76.33
C HIS A 202 -22.32 -3.70 -77.04
N SER A 203 -21.23 -4.48 -76.93
CA SER A 203 -21.22 -5.87 -77.36
C SER A 203 -21.97 -6.73 -76.32
N SER A 204 -23.27 -6.93 -76.54
CA SER A 204 -24.10 -7.92 -75.85
C SER A 204 -23.85 -9.34 -76.41
N PHE A 205 -22.59 -9.77 -76.47
CA PHE A 205 -22.27 -11.18 -76.67
C PHE A 205 -22.26 -11.88 -75.32
N GLY A 206 -23.42 -12.40 -74.93
CA GLY A 206 -23.54 -13.38 -73.87
C GLY A 206 -22.69 -14.61 -74.19
N ASN A 207 -22.01 -15.12 -73.17
CA ASN A 207 -21.13 -16.29 -73.24
C ASN A 207 -21.86 -17.46 -73.95
N PRO A 208 -21.33 -18.06 -75.04
CA PRO A 208 -22.04 -19.03 -75.87
C PRO A 208 -22.27 -20.40 -75.19
N ILE A 209 -21.81 -20.56 -73.95
CA ILE A 209 -21.97 -21.77 -73.15
C ILE A 209 -22.91 -21.45 -71.98
N ASN A 210 -24.22 -21.46 -72.31
CA ASN A 210 -25.35 -21.69 -71.41
C ASN A 210 -25.44 -20.86 -70.10
N PRO A 211 -26.05 -19.67 -70.10
CA PRO A 211 -26.10 -18.75 -68.95
C PRO A 211 -27.06 -19.17 -67.81
N GLY A 212 -27.70 -20.35 -67.88
CA GLY A 212 -28.77 -20.75 -66.96
C GLY A 212 -28.48 -21.93 -66.04
N LEU A 213 -27.34 -22.61 -66.16
CA LEU A 213 -27.03 -23.80 -65.36
C LEU A 213 -25.98 -23.48 -64.29
N PRO A 214 -26.34 -23.49 -62.99
CA PRO A 214 -25.37 -23.33 -61.93
C PRO A 214 -24.39 -24.51 -61.95
N PHE A 215 -23.09 -24.20 -61.91
CA PHE A 215 -22.03 -25.20 -61.91
C PHE A 215 -22.02 -25.95 -60.57
N PHE A 216 -22.45 -27.21 -60.57
CA PHE A 216 -22.48 -28.07 -59.37
C PHE A 216 -21.16 -28.82 -59.10
N GLY A 217 -20.08 -28.48 -59.80
CA GLY A 217 -18.79 -29.14 -59.62
C GLY A 217 -18.10 -28.72 -58.33
N GLN A 218 -17.99 -29.63 -57.36
CA GLN A 218 -17.06 -29.50 -56.24
C GLN A 218 -15.88 -30.45 -56.46
N THR A 219 -14.66 -29.95 -56.27
CA THR A 219 -13.46 -30.78 -56.36
C THR A 219 -13.41 -31.74 -55.18
N THR A 220 -12.86 -32.94 -55.38
CA THR A 220 -12.66 -33.96 -54.34
C THR A 220 -11.87 -33.40 -53.14
N SER A 221 -10.90 -32.52 -53.40
CA SER A 221 -10.14 -31.81 -52.38
C SER A 221 -11.03 -30.90 -51.52
N SER A 222 -11.91 -30.09 -52.13
CA SER A 222 -12.82 -29.21 -51.36
C SER A 222 -13.81 -30.01 -50.51
N ARG A 223 -14.18 -31.22 -50.96
CA ARG A 223 -15.09 -32.11 -50.24
C ARG A 223 -14.39 -32.80 -49.07
N ALA A 224 -13.13 -33.23 -49.25
CA ALA A 224 -12.39 -34.01 -48.26
C ALA A 224 -11.76 -33.14 -47.15
N PHE A 225 -11.30 -31.93 -47.47
CA PHE A 225 -10.55 -31.09 -46.53
C PHE A 225 -11.41 -29.92 -46.05
N LYS A 226 -12.31 -30.20 -45.10
CA LYS A 226 -13.02 -29.17 -44.36
C LYS A 226 -12.23 -28.79 -43.11
N PRO A 227 -12.13 -27.50 -42.75
CA PRO A 227 -11.43 -27.07 -41.54
C PRO A 227 -12.10 -27.70 -40.31
N PHE A 228 -11.37 -28.57 -39.61
CA PHE A 228 -11.83 -29.16 -38.36
C PHE A 228 -11.32 -28.35 -37.17
N LYS A 229 -12.17 -28.16 -36.16
CA LYS A 229 -11.77 -27.50 -34.92
C LYS A 229 -10.98 -28.50 -34.07
N ALA A 230 -9.67 -28.34 -33.99
CA ALA A 230 -8.84 -29.14 -33.09
C ALA A 230 -9.25 -28.89 -31.64
N LYS A 231 -9.49 -29.97 -30.87
CA LYS A 231 -9.71 -29.87 -29.42
C LYS A 231 -8.43 -29.36 -28.77
N LYS A 232 -8.52 -28.21 -28.08
CA LYS A 232 -7.42 -27.66 -27.28
C LYS A 232 -7.14 -28.60 -26.10
N THR A 233 -6.14 -29.45 -26.20
CA THR A 233 -5.57 -30.16 -25.05
C THR A 233 -4.85 -29.13 -24.19
N ARG A 234 -5.43 -28.78 -23.04
CA ARG A 234 -4.71 -27.96 -22.05
C ARG A 234 -3.58 -28.82 -21.49
N PRO A 235 -2.32 -28.38 -21.56
CA PRO A 235 -1.24 -29.08 -20.90
C PRO A 235 -1.54 -29.10 -19.39
N THR A 236 -1.54 -30.31 -18.82
CA THR A 236 -1.65 -30.53 -17.37
C THR A 236 -0.44 -29.86 -16.73
N LYS A 237 -0.66 -28.72 -16.06
CA LYS A 237 0.39 -28.07 -15.27
C LYS A 237 0.68 -28.97 -14.08
N THR A 238 1.70 -29.81 -14.17
CA THR A 238 2.31 -30.45 -13.01
C THR A 238 2.96 -29.34 -12.20
N ASN A 239 2.29 -28.93 -11.11
CA ASN A 239 2.82 -27.98 -10.16
C ASN A 239 3.85 -28.69 -9.28
N THR A 240 5.00 -29.04 -9.86
CA THR A 240 6.16 -29.46 -9.07
C THR A 240 6.72 -28.21 -8.43
N GLN A 241 6.28 -27.94 -7.19
CA GLN A 241 7.00 -27.04 -6.30
C GLN A 241 8.41 -27.60 -6.15
N VAL A 242 9.37 -26.98 -6.83
CA VAL A 242 10.78 -27.24 -6.62
C VAL A 242 11.08 -26.81 -5.20
N GLN A 243 11.20 -27.78 -4.29
CA GLN A 243 11.75 -27.51 -2.96
C GLN A 243 13.21 -27.15 -3.16
N SER A 244 13.52 -25.86 -3.07
CA SER A 244 14.91 -25.40 -3.07
C SER A 244 15.55 -25.91 -1.78
N VAL A 245 16.31 -27.00 -1.89
CA VAL A 245 17.19 -27.43 -0.81
C VAL A 245 18.27 -26.34 -0.68
N PRO A 246 18.43 -25.71 0.50
CA PRO A 246 19.47 -24.70 0.68
C PRO A 246 20.84 -25.31 0.41
N THR A 247 21.74 -24.52 -0.18
CA THR A 247 23.09 -24.95 -0.51
C THR A 247 23.94 -25.15 0.75
N PHE A 248 23.59 -24.51 1.86
CA PHE A 248 24.20 -24.71 3.17
C PHE A 248 23.21 -24.43 4.32
N ASP A 249 23.44 -25.06 5.47
CA ASP A 249 22.63 -24.85 6.67
C ASP A 249 22.75 -23.40 7.17
N GLY A 250 21.63 -22.69 7.16
CA GLY A 250 21.56 -21.29 7.59
C GLY A 250 21.68 -20.24 6.48
N GLN A 251 21.65 -20.63 5.20
CA GLN A 251 21.67 -19.70 4.05
C GLN A 251 20.59 -18.61 4.10
N PHE A 252 19.47 -18.88 4.77
CA PHE A 252 18.35 -17.95 4.89
C PHE A 252 18.13 -17.44 6.32
N SER A 253 19.01 -17.77 7.25
CA SER A 253 19.00 -17.23 8.62
C SER A 253 20.05 -16.13 8.73
N THR A 254 19.65 -14.90 8.42
CA THR A 254 20.47 -13.74 8.72
C THR A 254 20.43 -13.46 10.23
N ILE A 255 21.52 -12.90 10.77
CA ILE A 255 21.60 -12.45 12.18
C ILE A 255 20.41 -11.54 12.51
N THR A 256 20.02 -10.68 11.58
CA THR A 256 18.83 -9.83 11.70
C THR A 256 17.53 -10.61 11.85
N LYS A 257 17.35 -11.74 11.16
CA LYS A 257 16.14 -12.56 11.32
C LYS A 257 16.11 -13.29 12.67
N LEU A 258 17.27 -13.60 13.23
CA LEU A 258 17.39 -14.18 14.58
C LEU A 258 17.12 -13.13 15.67
N ASP A 259 17.62 -11.92 15.49
CA ASP A 259 17.47 -10.82 16.45
C ASP A 259 16.07 -10.18 16.43
N PHE A 260 15.45 -10.12 15.25
CA PHE A 260 14.14 -9.50 15.00
C PHE A 260 13.07 -10.52 14.64
N GLY A 261 13.14 -11.73 15.21
CA GLY A 261 12.01 -12.66 15.17
C GLY A 261 10.75 -11.99 15.73
N ASP A 262 9.58 -12.36 15.21
CA ASP A 262 8.29 -11.87 15.68
C ASP A 262 8.15 -12.21 17.18
N LYS A 263 8.50 -11.25 18.03
CA LYS A 263 8.26 -11.31 19.46
C LYS A 263 6.75 -11.22 19.60
N SER A 264 6.08 -12.38 19.66
CA SER A 264 4.66 -12.45 19.94
C SER A 264 4.39 -11.55 21.14
N LEU A 265 3.61 -10.50 20.94
CA LEU A 265 3.30 -9.54 21.98
C LEU A 265 2.71 -10.32 23.15
N GLN A 266 3.48 -10.51 24.22
CA GLN A 266 2.98 -11.23 25.38
C GLN A 266 1.79 -10.43 25.92
N ILE A 267 0.61 -11.03 25.82
CA ILE A 267 -0.64 -10.41 26.25
C ILE A 267 -0.53 -10.23 27.75
N CYS A 268 -0.60 -8.98 28.20
CA CYS A 268 -0.55 -8.68 29.62
C CYS A 268 -1.76 -9.33 30.32
N PRO A 269 -1.56 -10.16 31.36
CA PRO A 269 -2.66 -10.85 32.04
C PRO A 269 -3.64 -9.86 32.69
N ALA A 270 -3.14 -8.72 33.18
CA ALA A 270 -3.97 -7.63 33.68
C ALA A 270 -4.94 -7.08 32.60
N LYS A 271 -4.51 -7.02 31.34
CA LYS A 271 -5.34 -6.54 30.22
C LYS A 271 -6.45 -7.54 29.88
N ALA A 272 -6.18 -8.84 30.01
CA ALA A 272 -7.21 -9.88 29.83
C ALA A 272 -8.32 -9.76 30.88
N ILE A 273 -7.96 -9.54 32.15
CA ILE A 273 -8.92 -9.35 33.26
C ILE A 273 -9.73 -8.05 33.10
N LEU A 274 -9.08 -6.96 32.66
CA LEU A 274 -9.78 -5.70 32.40
C LEU A 274 -10.75 -5.81 31.22
N ASN A 275 -10.39 -6.57 30.20
CA ASN A 275 -11.29 -6.81 29.06
C ASN A 275 -12.49 -7.67 29.46
N SER A 276 -12.29 -8.75 30.24
CA SER A 276 -13.42 -9.56 30.71
C SER A 276 -14.40 -8.76 31.58
N LYS A 277 -13.90 -7.89 32.47
CA LYS A 277 -14.73 -6.96 33.26
C LYS A 277 -15.50 -5.94 32.40
N LYS A 278 -14.92 -5.47 31.30
CA LYS A 278 -15.63 -4.58 30.37
C LYS A 278 -16.77 -5.29 29.64
N HIS A 279 -16.56 -6.55 29.26
CA HIS A 279 -17.57 -7.34 28.56
C HIS A 279 -18.70 -7.81 29.49
N SER A 280 -18.42 -8.14 30.76
CA SER A 280 -19.44 -8.53 31.73
C SER A 280 -20.43 -7.40 32.07
N ASN A 281 -19.98 -6.15 32.02
CA ASN A 281 -20.83 -4.99 32.32
C ASN A 281 -21.76 -4.61 31.15
N HIS A 282 -21.56 -5.20 29.97
CA HIS A 282 -22.34 -4.89 28.78
C HIS A 282 -23.36 -5.97 28.39
N SER A 283 -23.34 -7.12 29.07
CA SER A 283 -24.29 -8.24 28.86
C SER A 283 -25.48 -8.23 29.84
N GLY A 284 -25.67 -7.13 30.57
CA GLY A 284 -26.82 -6.90 31.45
C GLY A 284 -27.80 -5.90 30.85
N PHE A 285 -28.28 -6.19 29.63
CA PHE A 285 -29.47 -5.58 29.03
C PHE A 285 -30.31 -6.68 28.39
#